data_AF-A0A817Y8Q7-F1
#
_entry.id   AF-A0A817Y8Q7-F1
#
_cell.length_a   1.000
_cell.length_b   1.000
_cell.length_c   1.000
_cell.angle_alpha   90.00
_cell.angle_beta   90.00
_cell.angle_gamma   90.00
#
_symmetry.space_group_name_H-M   'P 1'
#
loop_
_entity.id
_entity.type
_entity.pdbx_description
1 polymer ?
#
loop_
_entity_poly.entity_id
_entity_poly.type
_entity_poly.pdbx_seq_one_letter_code
_entity_poly.pdbx_strand_id
1 'polypeptide(L)'
;MYWRALVLVEKNETTSNSVIMVCSLAGFSIQALRIVGMKSWRIAASISAAEEFFDLFDRKPAIDNTSGEEQELVDFRGDIKFDQVKFIYPTRPTSIILNKFQFNIKPGQRVALVGMFKLNVLLMLIT
;
A
#
# COMPACT_ATOMS: atom_id res chain seq x y z
N MET A 1 25.30 -42.70 -9.91
CA MET A 1 26.71 -42.49 -9.49
C MET A 1 27.25 -43.64 -8.65
N TYR A 2 26.56 -44.05 -7.58
CA TYR A 2 27.07 -45.06 -6.64
C TYR A 2 27.45 -46.43 -7.24
N TRP A 3 26.63 -46.97 -8.15
CA TRP A 3 26.94 -48.26 -8.81
C TRP A 3 28.30 -48.24 -9.53
N ARG A 4 28.55 -47.20 -10.33
CA ARG A 4 29.81 -47.08 -11.09
C ARG A 4 31.00 -46.80 -10.18
N ALA A 5 30.78 -46.13 -9.06
CA ALA A 5 31.81 -45.93 -8.05
C ALA A 5 32.22 -47.24 -7.36
N LEU A 6 31.28 -48.15 -7.08
CA LEU A 6 31.60 -49.46 -6.50
C LEU A 6 32.49 -50.31 -7.43
N VAL A 7 32.20 -50.31 -8.73
CA VAL A 7 33.01 -51.02 -9.73
C VAL A 7 34.45 -50.48 -9.82
N LEU A 8 34.65 -49.18 -9.58
CA LEU A 8 35.98 -48.55 -9.59
C LEU A 8 36.79 -48.81 -8.32
N VAL A 9 36.09 -49.03 -7.20
CA VAL A 9 36.71 -49.46 -5.94
C VAL A 9 37.13 -50.93 -6.04
N GLU A 10 36.31 -51.78 -6.65
CA GLU A 10 36.63 -53.20 -6.88
C GLU A 10 37.86 -53.40 -7.77
N LYS A 11 38.08 -52.50 -8.75
CA LYS A 11 39.27 -52.50 -9.61
C LYS A 11 40.54 -51.92 -8.97
N ASN A 12 40.51 -51.55 -7.68
CA ASN A 12 41.60 -50.87 -6.96
C ASN A 12 42.09 -49.56 -7.61
N GLU A 13 41.30 -48.94 -8.50
CA GLU A 13 41.65 -47.68 -9.16
C GLU A 13 41.35 -46.46 -8.26
N THR A 14 40.49 -46.62 -7.26
CA THR A 14 40.04 -45.53 -6.38
C THR A 14 39.84 -45.97 -4.93
N THR A 15 40.10 -45.07 -3.98
CA THR A 15 39.85 -45.29 -2.54
C THR A 15 38.42 -44.92 -2.15
N SER A 16 37.81 -45.69 -1.25
CA SER A 16 36.41 -45.49 -0.80
C SER A 16 36.12 -44.07 -0.27
N ASN A 17 37.07 -43.45 0.45
CA ASN A 17 36.91 -42.10 0.98
C ASN A 17 36.72 -41.02 -0.12
N SER A 18 37.47 -41.14 -1.22
CA SER A 18 37.42 -40.19 -2.34
C SER A 18 36.05 -40.23 -3.06
N VAL A 19 35.42 -41.41 -3.11
CA VAL A 19 34.07 -41.59 -3.68
C VAL A 19 33.02 -40.86 -2.84
N ILE A 20 33.05 -41.04 -1.51
CA ILE A 20 32.09 -40.42 -0.60
C ILE A 20 32.23 -38.89 -0.65
N MET A 21 33.46 -38.37 -0.71
CA MET A 21 33.73 -36.94 -0.83
C MET A 21 33.15 -36.35 -2.12
N VAL A 22 33.39 -36.98 -3.27
CA VAL A 22 32.88 -36.46 -4.56
C VAL A 22 31.35 -36.53 -4.62
N CYS A 23 30.73 -37.61 -4.15
CA CYS A 23 29.27 -37.75 -4.15
C CYS A 23 28.58 -36.77 -3.19
N SER A 24 29.16 -36.52 -2.01
CA SER A 24 28.60 -35.57 -1.04
C SER A 24 28.72 -34.12 -1.53
N LEU A 25 29.87 -33.73 -2.09
CA LEU A 25 30.06 -32.39 -2.66
C LEU A 25 29.11 -32.12 -3.84
N ALA A 26 28.93 -33.11 -4.72
CA ALA A 26 27.94 -33.02 -5.80
C ALA A 26 26.51 -32.88 -5.24
N GLY A 27 26.17 -33.65 -4.20
CA GLY A 27 24.87 -33.57 -3.52
C GLY A 27 24.59 -32.19 -2.92
N PHE A 28 25.52 -31.64 -2.15
CA PHE A 28 25.36 -30.31 -1.54
C PHE A 28 25.23 -29.20 -2.58
N SER A 29 25.95 -29.30 -3.69
CA SER A 29 25.88 -28.33 -4.80
C SER A 29 24.48 -28.29 -5.44
N ILE A 30 23.87 -29.46 -5.66
CA ILE A 30 22.50 -29.56 -6.20
C ILE A 30 21.49 -28.96 -5.22
N GLN A 31 21.67 -29.19 -3.92
CA GLN A 31 20.77 -28.65 -2.91
C GLN A 31 20.85 -27.12 -2.78
N ALA A 32 22.06 -26.55 -2.92
CA ALA A 32 22.25 -25.10 -2.95
C ALA A 32 21.49 -24.45 -4.12
N LEU A 33 21.55 -25.03 -5.32
CA LEU A 33 20.78 -24.51 -6.46
C LEU A 33 19.27 -24.65 -6.25
N ARG A 34 18.82 -25.77 -5.66
CA ARG A 34 17.40 -26.02 -5.38
C ARG A 34 16.79 -24.99 -4.45
N ILE A 35 17.48 -24.60 -3.37
CA ILE A 35 16.96 -23.60 -2.43
C ILE A 35 16.86 -22.20 -3.06
N VAL A 36 17.77 -21.86 -3.98
CA VAL A 36 17.72 -20.58 -4.72
C VAL A 36 16.52 -20.59 -5.68
N GLY A 37 16.34 -21.68 -6.44
CA GLY A 37 15.19 -21.84 -7.33
C GLY A 37 13.84 -21.81 -6.60
N MET A 38 13.75 -22.39 -5.40
CA MET A 38 12.52 -22.33 -4.59
C MET A 38 12.29 -20.97 -3.91
N LYS A 39 13.29 -20.08 -3.84
CA LYS A 39 13.15 -18.73 -3.25
C LYS A 39 12.89 -17.65 -4.30
N SER A 40 13.13 -17.92 -5.58
CA SER A 40 12.96 -16.94 -6.67
C SER A 40 11.54 -16.38 -6.76
N TRP A 41 10.52 -17.23 -6.58
CA TRP A 41 9.11 -16.79 -6.62
C TRP A 41 8.78 -15.77 -5.51
N ARG A 42 9.42 -15.88 -4.34
CA ARG A 42 9.22 -14.94 -3.23
C ARG A 42 9.82 -13.58 -3.55
N ILE A 43 11.01 -13.57 -4.17
CA ILE A 43 11.67 -12.33 -4.58
C ILE A 43 10.84 -11.63 -5.65
N ALA A 44 10.33 -12.37 -6.64
CA ALA A 44 9.44 -11.81 -7.66
C ALA A 44 8.17 -11.19 -7.05
N ALA A 45 7.53 -11.88 -6.11
CA ALA A 45 6.36 -11.34 -5.40
C ALA A 45 6.69 -10.08 -4.59
N SER A 46 7.85 -10.04 -3.92
CA SER A 46 8.29 -8.86 -3.18
C SER A 46 8.57 -7.65 -4.08
N ILE A 47 9.11 -7.88 -5.29
CA ILE A 47 9.34 -6.80 -6.26
C ILE A 47 8.01 -6.20 -6.71
N SER A 48 7.03 -7.04 -7.07
CA SER A 48 5.70 -6.55 -7.49
C SER A 48 4.98 -5.79 -6.37
N ALA A 49 5.07 -6.24 -5.13
CA ALA A 49 4.51 -5.50 -4.00
C ALA A 49 5.24 -4.16 -3.74
N ALA A 50 6.56 -4.12 -3.97
CA ALA A 50 7.32 -2.90 -3.85
C ALA A 50 6.95 -1.89 -4.96
N GLU A 51 6.71 -2.34 -6.18
CA GLU A 51 6.23 -1.48 -7.28
C GLU A 51 4.90 -0.80 -6.92
N GLU A 52 3.90 -1.55 -6.44
CA GLU A 52 2.62 -0.97 -5.99
C GLU A 52 2.81 0.03 -4.84
N PHE A 53 3.71 -0.29 -3.91
CA PHE A 53 4.04 0.62 -2.81
C PHE A 53 4.65 1.93 -3.31
N PHE A 54 5.60 1.87 -4.25
CA PHE A 54 6.23 3.06 -4.82
C PHE A 54 5.24 3.87 -5.66
N ASP A 55 4.36 3.22 -6.43
CA ASP A 55 3.27 3.89 -7.16
C ASP A 55 2.34 4.67 -6.23
N LEU A 56 2.03 4.11 -5.06
CA LEU A 56 1.24 4.80 -4.03
C LEU A 56 2.01 5.93 -3.34
N PHE A 57 3.32 5.74 -3.10
CA PHE A 57 4.16 6.73 -2.43
C PHE A 57 4.41 7.97 -3.29
N ASP A 58 4.64 7.78 -4.60
CA ASP A 58 4.90 8.87 -5.55
C ASP A 58 3.61 9.60 -5.98
N ARG A 59 2.44 9.10 -5.56
CA ARG A 59 1.15 9.74 -5.85
C ARG A 59 1.04 11.09 -5.14
N LYS A 60 0.98 12.16 -5.93
CA LYS A 60 0.65 13.50 -5.44
C LYS A 60 -0.86 13.62 -5.13
N PRO A 61 -1.27 13.87 -3.88
CA PRO A 61 -2.67 14.12 -3.56
C PRO A 61 -3.14 15.46 -4.14
N ALA A 62 -4.42 15.56 -4.50
CA ALA A 62 -4.99 16.82 -5.02
C ALA A 62 -5.13 17.91 -3.94
N ILE A 63 -5.22 17.48 -2.68
CA ILE A 63 -5.22 18.36 -1.51
C ILE A 63 -3.95 18.04 -0.74
N ASP A 64 -3.01 18.97 -0.73
CA ASP A 64 -1.78 18.84 0.04
C ASP A 64 -2.03 19.35 1.46
N ASN A 65 -1.80 18.48 2.44
CA ASN A 65 -1.89 18.82 3.87
C ASN A 65 -0.51 18.93 4.53
N THR A 66 0.57 18.73 3.77
CA THR A 66 1.95 18.63 4.29
C THR A 66 2.81 19.80 3.85
N SER A 67 2.38 20.56 2.85
CA SER A 67 2.98 21.85 2.55
C SER A 67 2.85 22.76 3.77
N GLY A 68 3.97 23.09 4.41
CA GLY A 68 4.04 24.07 5.51
C GLY A 68 3.74 25.51 5.08
N GLU A 69 3.00 25.68 3.99
CA GLU A 69 2.38 26.95 3.59
C GLU A 69 1.15 27.18 4.48
N GLU A 70 1.40 27.32 5.79
CA GLU A 70 0.41 27.79 6.72
C GLU A 70 0.20 29.27 6.44
N GLN A 71 -0.85 29.60 5.70
CA GLN A 71 -1.32 30.97 5.61
C GLN A 71 -1.90 31.37 6.97
N GLU A 72 -1.10 32.08 7.77
CA GLU A 72 -1.61 32.74 8.98
C GLU A 72 -2.68 33.75 8.56
N LEU A 73 -3.92 33.47 8.97
CA LEU A 73 -5.05 34.39 8.78
C LEU A 73 -4.93 35.52 9.81
N VAL A 74 -4.24 36.60 9.44
CA VAL A 74 -3.92 37.75 10.32
C VAL A 74 -5.16 38.45 10.90
N ASP A 75 -6.31 38.41 10.22
CA ASP A 75 -7.58 38.98 10.68
C ASP A 75 -8.75 38.04 10.36
N PHE A 76 -8.76 36.85 10.98
CA PHE A 76 -9.87 35.91 10.85
C PHE A 76 -11.10 36.39 11.63
N ARG A 77 -12.04 37.02 10.93
CA ARG A 77 -13.32 37.48 11.52
C ARG A 77 -14.38 36.37 11.63
N GLY A 78 -14.19 35.22 10.99
CA GLY A 78 -15.15 34.12 10.99
C GLY A 78 -16.40 34.35 10.13
N ASP A 79 -16.30 35.16 9.07
CA ASP A 79 -17.36 35.29 8.05
C ASP A 79 -17.22 34.16 7.02
N ILE A 80 -18.17 33.22 7.01
CA ILE A 80 -18.09 32.00 6.19
C ILE A 80 -19.21 32.02 5.16
N LYS A 81 -18.83 32.04 3.88
CA LYS A 81 -19.77 32.04 2.75
C LYS A 81 -19.59 30.80 1.88
N PHE A 82 -20.69 30.08 1.67
CA PHE A 82 -20.82 29.04 0.65
C PHE A 82 -21.51 29.65 -0.58
N ASP A 83 -20.86 29.57 -1.74
CA ASP A 83 -21.41 30.09 -3.00
C ASP A 83 -21.55 29.00 -4.06
N GLN A 84 -22.79 28.70 -4.43
CA GLN A 84 -23.20 27.70 -5.43
C GLN A 84 -22.44 26.36 -5.32
N VAL A 85 -22.17 25.92 -4.10
CA VAL A 85 -21.34 24.74 -3.86
C VAL A 85 -22.05 23.49 -4.37
N LYS A 86 -21.35 22.72 -5.20
CA LYS A 86 -21.77 21.41 -5.68
C LYS A 86 -20.82 20.36 -5.12
N PHE A 87 -21.36 19.37 -4.41
CA PHE A 87 -20.57 18.31 -3.79
C PHE A 87 -21.11 16.93 -4.15
N ILE A 88 -20.20 16.07 -4.60
CA ILE A 88 -20.45 14.68 -4.99
C ILE A 88 -19.33 13.85 -4.36
N TYR A 89 -19.67 12.80 -3.63
CA TYR A 89 -18.68 11.85 -3.15
C TYR A 89 -18.05 11.11 -4.34
N PRO A 90 -16.72 11.06 -4.49
CA PRO A 90 -16.07 10.39 -5.61
C PRO A 90 -16.45 8.90 -5.73
N THR A 91 -16.72 8.24 -4.61
CA THR A 91 -17.17 6.83 -4.55
C THR A 91 -18.59 6.62 -5.04
N ARG A 92 -19.41 7.67 -5.16
CA ARG A 92 -20.80 7.61 -5.63
C ARG A 92 -21.11 8.76 -6.61
N PRO A 93 -20.63 8.67 -7.87
CA PRO A 93 -20.68 9.77 -8.82
C PRO A 93 -22.10 10.15 -9.26
N THR A 94 -23.06 9.25 -9.15
CA THR A 94 -24.46 9.47 -9.55
C THR A 94 -25.28 10.24 -8.53
N SER A 95 -24.84 10.29 -7.26
CA SER A 95 -25.59 10.92 -6.18
C SER A 95 -25.02 12.27 -5.81
N ILE A 96 -25.74 13.33 -6.19
CA ILE A 96 -25.40 14.70 -5.82
C ILE A 96 -25.90 14.96 -4.40
N ILE A 97 -24.98 15.29 -3.48
CA ILE A 97 -25.32 15.53 -2.08
C ILE A 97 -25.65 17.02 -1.85
N LEU A 98 -24.80 17.90 -2.37
CA LEU A 98 -25.07 19.34 -2.38
C LEU A 98 -25.18 19.79 -3.84
N ASN A 99 -26.27 20.48 -4.16
CA ASN A 99 -26.51 21.04 -5.48
C ASN A 99 -26.82 22.54 -5.35
N LYS A 100 -25.90 23.39 -5.84
CA LYS A 100 -26.01 24.85 -5.78
C LYS A 100 -26.30 25.37 -4.36
N PHE A 101 -25.64 24.80 -3.35
CA PHE A 101 -25.81 25.22 -1.96
C PHE A 101 -25.24 26.63 -1.77
N GLN A 102 -26.08 27.54 -1.29
CA GLN A 102 -25.73 28.93 -0.97
C GLN A 102 -26.13 29.23 0.47
N PHE A 103 -25.14 29.60 1.28
CA PHE A 103 -25.35 29.87 2.70
C PHE A 103 -24.29 30.84 3.22
N ASN A 104 -24.67 31.72 4.13
CA ASN A 104 -23.76 32.70 4.70
C ASN A 104 -23.86 32.72 6.23
N ILE A 105 -22.72 32.65 6.91
CA ILE A 105 -22.61 32.64 8.37
C ILE A 105 -21.83 33.88 8.78
N LYS A 106 -22.50 34.79 9.48
CA LYS A 106 -21.86 36.01 9.97
C LYS A 106 -21.02 35.72 11.23
N PRO A 107 -19.99 36.55 11.50
CA PRO A 107 -19.22 36.49 12.74
C PRO A 107 -20.11 36.45 13.98
N GLY A 108 -19.86 35.47 14.87
CA GLY A 108 -20.61 35.30 16.13
C GLY A 108 -22.00 34.67 16.01
N GLN A 109 -22.45 34.34 14.79
CA GLN A 109 -23.73 33.67 14.57
C GLN A 109 -23.59 32.15 14.79
N ARG A 110 -24.47 31.58 15.61
CA ARG A 110 -24.61 30.12 15.74
C ARG A 110 -25.65 29.61 14.76
N VAL A 111 -25.29 28.61 13.98
CA VAL A 111 -26.18 27.99 12.99
C VAL A 111 -26.20 26.49 13.24
N ALA A 112 -27.39 25.89 13.19
CA ALA A 112 -27.55 24.45 13.13
C ALA A 112 -28.02 24.04 11.72
N LEU A 113 -27.30 23.12 11.09
CA LEU A 113 -27.76 22.47 9.87
C LEU A 113 -28.66 21.30 10.27
N VAL A 114 -29.94 21.37 9.89
CA VAL A 114 -30.91 20.31 10.16
C VAL A 114 -31.31 19.67 8.83
N GLY A 115 -31.17 18.36 8.75
CA GLY A 115 -31.59 17.57 7.59
C GLY A 115 -32.51 16.43 7.99
N MET A 116 -33.41 16.05 7.08
CA MET A 116 -34.19 14.83 7.23
C MET A 116 -33.34 13.64 6.78
N PHE A 117 -32.64 13.00 7.71
CA PHE A 117 -32.18 11.63 7.50
C PHE A 117 -33.28 10.67 7.95
N LYS A 118 -33.48 9.58 7.19
CA LYS A 118 -34.40 8.50 7.52
C LYS A 118 -34.05 7.99 8.93
N LEU A 119 -34.85 8.37 9.93
CA LEU A 119 -34.66 8.22 11.38
C LEU A 119 -33.54 9.08 12.03
N ASN A 120 -33.99 9.94 12.95
CA ASN A 120 -33.25 10.74 13.94
C ASN A 120 -32.42 11.94 13.44
N VAL A 121 -32.89 13.12 13.86
CA VAL A 121 -32.27 14.43 13.67
C VAL A 121 -30.89 14.46 14.34
N LEU A 122 -29.82 14.54 13.54
CA LEU A 122 -28.48 14.80 14.03
C LEU A 122 -28.24 16.32 13.98
N LEU A 123 -28.22 16.97 15.15
CA LEU A 123 -27.88 18.37 15.29
C LEU A 123 -26.34 18.49 15.31
N MET A 124 -25.73 18.90 14.20
CA MET A 124 -24.31 19.28 14.22
C MET A 124 -24.22 20.77 14.57
N LEU A 125 -23.90 21.07 15.83
CA LEU A 125 -23.55 22.41 16.27
C LEU A 125 -22.11 22.68 15.84
N ILE A 126 -21.93 23.58 14.88
CA ILE A 126 -20.63 24.20 14.64
C ILE A 126 -20.57 25.36 15.63
N THR A 127 -19.78 25.18 16.70
CA THR A 127 -19.60 26.16 17.79
C THR A 127 -18.46 27.10 17.46
#